data_AF-A0A7S3T7S1-F1
#
_entry.id   AF-A0A7S3T7S1-F1
#
_cell.length_a   1.000
_cell.length_b   1.000
_cell.length_c   1.000
_cell.angle_alpha   90.00
_cell.angle_beta   90.00
_cell.angle_gamma   90.00
#
_symmetry.space_group_name_H-M   'P 1'
#
loop_
_entity.id
_entity.type
_entity.pdbx_description
1 polymer ?
#
loop_
_entity_poly.entity_id
_entity_poly.type
_entity_poly.pdbx_seq_one_letter_code
_entity_poly.pdbx_strand_id
1 'polypeptide(L)'
;GGRRGASECSHCALSLPPTWVRDGVCLGCEHRVRREGRCPYGGIGRRSKCDGRAWCAHDQRCFICDGWSCGACRLLQGDGADVAAAVEALQPLRLFVDFDRTLCSTRGGSPLHGSHTVDDDLVSLISQLEGRVHIVTRNVHVDGIRSFLDGIGLTHVPVHRVPKPRSKAEVVCDPRWAGGAEGHGGGDGGQGGEGEASGVGGEGGGVGGEGGGVGGKGVVLFVDDSISEHLREDIRSNERVVRFLFSRTRSSAAST
;
A
#
# COMPACT_ATOMS: atom_id res chain seq x y z
N GLY A 1 26.18 38.93 3.61
CA GLY A 1 25.06 37.96 3.69
C GLY A 1 24.05 38.28 2.61
N GLY A 2 23.85 37.40 1.64
CA GLY A 2 22.92 37.64 0.53
C GLY A 2 21.49 37.74 1.04
N ARG A 3 20.79 38.83 0.68
CA ARG A 3 19.35 38.96 0.91
C ARG A 3 18.65 37.82 0.18
N ARG A 4 18.15 36.82 0.92
CA ARG A 4 17.25 35.81 0.36
C ARG A 4 16.03 36.56 -0.16
N GLY A 5 15.83 36.52 -1.48
CA GLY A 5 14.71 37.21 -2.15
C GLY A 5 13.37 36.74 -1.60
N ALA A 6 12.36 37.62 -1.64
CA ALA A 6 11.00 37.28 -1.21
C ALA A 6 10.39 36.21 -2.13
N SER A 7 9.50 35.40 -1.57
CA SER A 7 8.73 34.35 -2.25
C SER A 7 7.26 34.71 -2.22
N GLU A 8 6.59 34.57 -3.37
CA GLU A 8 5.16 34.89 -3.50
C GLU A 8 4.28 33.69 -3.15
N CYS A 9 3.21 33.93 -2.40
CA CYS A 9 2.19 32.92 -2.15
C CYS A 9 1.21 32.81 -3.32
N SER A 10 1.01 31.61 -3.86
CA SER A 10 0.11 31.37 -4.99
C SER A 10 -1.39 31.46 -4.66
N HIS A 11 -1.77 31.56 -3.38
CA HIS A 11 -3.17 31.70 -2.96
C HIS A 11 -3.57 33.16 -2.71
N CYS A 12 -2.66 33.99 -2.20
CA CYS A 12 -2.96 35.38 -1.83
C CYS A 12 -2.05 36.43 -2.49
N ALA A 13 -1.11 36.02 -3.36
CA ALA A 13 -0.13 36.87 -4.06
C ALA A 13 0.78 37.73 -3.15
N LEU A 14 0.78 37.49 -1.83
CA LEU A 14 1.66 38.20 -0.91
C LEU A 14 3.11 37.73 -1.09
N SER A 15 4.03 38.68 -1.23
CA SER A 15 5.47 38.45 -1.26
C SER A 15 6.03 38.47 0.16
N LEU A 16 6.53 37.33 0.62
CA LEU A 16 6.92 37.08 2.00
C LEU A 16 8.36 36.54 2.05
N PRO A 17 9.07 36.63 3.20
CA PRO A 17 10.35 35.95 3.33
C PRO A 17 10.19 34.44 3.07
N PRO A 18 11.15 33.77 2.40
CA PRO A 18 11.02 32.35 2.04
C PRO A 18 10.73 31.40 3.21
N THR A 19 11.13 31.76 4.44
CA THR A 19 10.83 30.98 5.65
C THR A 19 9.34 30.88 5.97
N TRP A 20 8.52 31.79 5.43
CA TRP A 20 7.06 31.82 5.61
C TRP A 20 6.30 31.18 4.47
N VAL A 21 6.99 30.71 3.43
CA VAL A 21 6.41 30.13 2.21
C VAL A 21 6.96 28.73 2.01
N ARG A 22 6.10 27.71 2.17
CA ARG A 22 6.42 26.33 1.84
C ARG A 22 5.79 25.99 0.51
N ASP A 23 6.60 25.55 -0.46
CA ASP A 23 6.11 25.10 -1.77
C ASP A 23 5.16 26.09 -2.47
N GLY A 24 5.45 27.39 -2.37
CA GLY A 24 4.63 28.45 -2.97
C GLY A 24 3.38 28.81 -2.16
N VAL A 25 3.20 28.29 -0.95
CA VAL A 25 2.06 28.61 -0.07
C VAL A 25 2.54 29.22 1.23
N CYS A 26 2.00 30.39 1.59
CA CYS A 26 2.30 30.99 2.88
C CYS A 26 1.61 30.23 4.01
N LEU A 27 2.19 30.27 5.22
CA LEU A 27 1.65 29.56 6.40
C LEU A 27 0.17 29.90 6.68
N GLY A 28 -0.24 31.15 6.45
CA GLY A 28 -1.64 31.57 6.62
C GLY A 28 -2.59 30.91 5.62
N CYS A 29 -2.23 30.89 4.33
CA CYS A 29 -3.03 30.20 3.32
C CYS A 29 -2.98 28.67 3.49
N GLU A 30 -1.84 28.12 3.94
CA GLU A 30 -1.76 26.71 4.30
C GLU A 30 -2.82 26.37 5.35
N HIS A 31 -2.81 27.07 6.49
CA HIS A 31 -3.77 26.82 7.57
C HIS A 31 -5.22 27.00 7.11
N ARG A 32 -5.51 28.09 6.39
CA ARG A 32 -6.87 28.38 5.88
C ARG A 32 -7.38 27.28 4.95
N VAL A 33 -6.60 26.89 3.95
CA VAL A 33 -7.02 25.89 2.95
C VAL A 33 -7.19 24.50 3.58
N ARG A 34 -6.35 24.14 4.56
CA ARG A 34 -6.54 22.89 5.33
C ARG A 34 -7.87 22.89 6.10
N ARG A 35 -8.23 24.01 6.73
CA ARG A 35 -9.53 24.17 7.42
C ARG A 35 -10.73 24.13 6.48
N GLU A 36 -10.55 24.53 5.23
CA GLU A 36 -11.54 24.38 4.16
C GLU A 36 -11.65 22.92 3.66
N GLY A 37 -10.89 21.97 4.22
CA GLY A 37 -10.95 20.56 3.86
C GLY A 37 -10.25 20.23 2.55
N ARG A 38 -9.17 20.95 2.21
CA ARG A 38 -8.41 20.74 0.97
C ARG A 38 -6.92 20.70 1.22
N CYS A 39 -6.19 20.01 0.32
CA CYS A 39 -4.74 20.08 0.32
C CYS A 39 -4.29 21.48 -0.10
N PRO A 40 -3.47 22.19 0.72
CA PRO A 40 -2.99 23.52 0.39
C PRO A 40 -2.11 23.53 -0.85
N TYR A 41 -1.49 22.40 -1.21
CA TYR A 41 -0.61 22.24 -2.38
C TYR A 41 -1.31 21.60 -3.60
N GLY A 42 -2.58 21.21 -3.45
CA GLY A 42 -3.38 20.65 -4.52
C GLY A 42 -3.94 21.75 -5.44
N GLY A 43 -3.78 21.59 -6.75
CA GLY A 43 -4.36 22.49 -7.75
C GLY A 43 -3.68 23.86 -7.87
N ILE A 44 -2.52 24.09 -7.24
CA ILE A 44 -1.76 25.33 -7.43
C ILE A 44 -1.00 25.29 -8.76
N GLY A 45 -1.57 25.93 -9.77
CA GLY A 45 -0.96 26.11 -11.09
C GLY A 45 -0.61 24.79 -11.80
N ARG A 46 0.33 24.86 -12.76
CA ARG A 46 0.78 23.68 -13.53
C ARG A 46 1.65 22.68 -12.72
N ARG A 47 1.83 22.91 -11.41
CA ARG A 47 2.70 22.14 -10.51
C ARG A 47 1.93 21.48 -9.35
N SER A 48 0.65 21.19 -9.53
CA SER A 48 -0.14 20.46 -8.53
C SER A 48 0.59 19.18 -8.11
N LYS A 49 0.93 19.09 -6.82
CA LYS A 49 1.66 17.93 -6.28
C LYS A 49 0.76 16.72 -6.07
N CYS A 50 -0.56 16.94 -5.98
CA CYS A 50 -1.52 15.89 -5.65
C CYS A 50 -2.87 16.09 -6.32
N ASP A 51 -3.65 15.01 -6.36
CA ASP A 51 -5.10 15.04 -6.62
C ASP A 51 -5.83 15.49 -5.34
N GLY A 52 -6.94 16.23 -5.47
CA GLY A 52 -7.79 16.59 -4.33
C GLY A 52 -8.34 15.38 -3.56
N ARG A 53 -8.49 14.22 -4.24
CA ARG A 53 -8.87 12.94 -3.63
C ARG A 53 -7.81 12.40 -2.64
N ALA A 54 -6.59 12.89 -2.69
CA ALA A 54 -5.51 12.51 -1.76
C ALA A 54 -5.63 13.21 -0.40
N TRP A 55 -6.69 13.99 -0.16
CA TRP A 55 -6.93 14.66 1.11
C TRP A 55 -7.60 13.75 2.13
N CYS A 56 -7.03 13.67 3.32
CA CYS A 56 -7.62 13.02 4.48
C CYS A 56 -8.44 14.04 5.28
N ALA A 57 -9.76 13.84 5.33
CA ALA A 57 -10.66 14.69 6.11
C ALA A 57 -10.52 14.48 7.63
N HIS A 58 -10.11 13.28 8.07
CA HIS A 58 -9.97 12.96 9.50
C HIS A 58 -8.87 13.75 10.19
N ASP A 59 -7.72 13.93 9.51
CA ASP A 59 -6.53 14.54 10.09
C ASP A 59 -6.12 15.87 9.43
N GLN A 60 -6.89 16.32 8.42
CA GLN A 60 -6.57 17.51 7.62
C GLN A 60 -5.15 17.48 7.03
N ARG A 61 -4.78 16.33 6.47
CA ARG A 61 -3.47 16.07 5.86
C ARG A 61 -3.62 15.41 4.50
N CYS A 62 -2.69 15.69 3.61
CA CYS A 62 -2.63 15.06 2.29
C CYS A 62 -1.74 13.82 2.34
N PHE A 63 -2.23 12.71 1.81
CA PHE A 63 -1.46 11.47 1.69
C PHE A 63 -0.15 11.67 0.91
N ILE A 64 -0.15 12.49 -0.14
CA ILE A 64 1.04 12.71 -0.97
C ILE A 64 1.92 13.82 -0.39
N CYS A 65 1.35 14.99 -0.07
CA CYS A 65 2.16 16.16 0.26
C CYS A 65 2.69 16.14 1.70
N ASP A 66 1.99 15.45 2.61
CA ASP A 66 2.37 15.35 4.02
C ASP A 66 2.90 13.94 4.39
N GLY A 67 2.89 12.97 3.46
CA GLY A 67 3.29 11.59 3.73
C GLY A 67 2.46 10.94 4.84
N TRP A 68 1.16 11.20 4.84
CA TRP A 68 0.29 10.86 5.98
C TRP A 68 -0.24 9.42 5.93
N SER A 69 -0.31 8.76 7.08
CA SER A 69 -1.03 7.49 7.26
C SER A 69 -2.28 7.74 8.11
N CYS A 70 -3.43 7.18 7.73
CA CYS A 70 -4.68 7.37 8.46
C CYS A 70 -5.41 6.03 8.65
N GLY A 71 -5.60 5.64 9.92
CA GLY A 71 -6.31 4.42 10.29
C GLY A 71 -7.79 4.45 9.87
N ALA A 72 -8.46 5.59 10.05
CA ALA A 72 -9.86 5.75 9.63
C ALA A 72 -10.03 5.69 8.10
N CYS A 73 -9.03 6.15 7.33
CA CYS A 73 -9.01 5.95 5.87
C CYS A 73 -8.50 4.57 5.47
N ARG A 74 -7.93 3.76 6.38
CA ARG A 74 -7.23 2.50 6.06
C ARG A 74 -6.19 2.66 4.96
N LEU A 75 -5.43 3.76 5.00
CA LEU A 75 -4.31 4.01 4.08
C LEU A 75 -3.06 4.28 4.91
N LEU A 76 -2.14 3.31 4.87
CA LEU A 76 -0.81 3.38 5.45
C LEU A 76 0.20 3.75 4.35
N GLN A 77 1.38 4.20 4.74
CA GLN A 77 2.49 4.49 3.84
C GLN A 77 3.83 4.18 4.50
N GLY A 78 4.83 3.91 3.69
CA GLY A 78 6.17 3.58 4.15
C GLY A 78 6.96 2.78 3.12
N ASP A 79 8.06 2.19 3.57
CA ASP A 79 8.91 1.28 2.77
C ASP A 79 8.67 -0.20 3.13
N GLY A 80 9.59 -1.10 2.74
CA GLY A 80 9.43 -2.54 2.94
C GLY A 80 9.39 -2.93 4.42
N ALA A 81 10.16 -2.27 5.27
CA ALA A 81 10.14 -2.49 6.71
C ALA A 81 8.79 -2.07 7.32
N ASP A 82 8.23 -0.95 6.86
CA ASP A 82 6.90 -0.51 7.30
C ASP A 82 5.78 -1.45 6.82
N VAL A 83 5.92 -2.07 5.64
CA VAL A 83 4.99 -3.12 5.16
C VAL A 83 5.05 -4.35 6.07
N ALA A 84 6.25 -4.78 6.46
CA ALA A 84 6.42 -5.92 7.37
C ALA A 84 5.76 -5.63 8.74
N ALA A 85 5.96 -4.44 9.30
CA ALA A 85 5.30 -4.01 10.54
C ALA A 85 3.77 -3.96 10.39
N ALA A 86 3.26 -3.50 9.25
CA ALA A 86 1.82 -3.51 8.98
C ALA A 86 1.25 -4.93 8.88
N VAL A 87 1.96 -5.87 8.26
CA VAL A 87 1.54 -7.28 8.20
C VAL A 87 1.52 -7.90 9.59
N GLU A 88 2.54 -7.65 10.41
CA GLU A 88 2.62 -8.15 11.78
C GLU A 88 1.43 -7.66 12.61
N ALA A 89 1.13 -6.36 12.54
CA ALA A 89 0.04 -5.74 13.29
C ALA A 89 -1.36 -6.17 12.80
N LEU A 90 -1.57 -6.24 11.48
CA LEU A 90 -2.89 -6.50 10.90
C LEU A 90 -3.22 -7.99 10.78
N GLN A 91 -2.20 -8.85 10.68
CA GLN A 91 -2.33 -10.27 10.36
C GLN A 91 -3.30 -10.53 9.18
N PRO A 92 -3.06 -9.93 8.00
CA PRO A 92 -4.00 -9.99 6.89
C PRO A 92 -4.17 -11.42 6.36
N LEU A 93 -5.38 -11.73 5.87
CA LEU A 93 -5.69 -13.00 5.22
C LEU A 93 -4.85 -13.21 3.96
N ARG A 94 -4.67 -12.14 3.19
CA ARG A 94 -3.88 -12.11 1.95
C ARG A 94 -3.10 -10.81 1.84
N LEU A 95 -1.91 -10.91 1.25
CA LEU A 95 -1.06 -9.80 0.88
C LEU A 95 -1.00 -9.68 -0.64
N PHE A 96 -1.46 -8.56 -1.17
CA PHE A 96 -1.36 -8.23 -2.59
C PHE A 96 -0.26 -7.19 -2.78
N VAL A 97 0.70 -7.46 -3.65
CA VAL A 97 1.84 -6.58 -3.88
C VAL A 97 1.93 -6.26 -5.38
N ASP A 98 2.06 -4.98 -5.72
CA ASP A 98 2.44 -4.61 -7.08
C ASP A 98 3.88 -5.06 -7.40
N PHE A 99 4.15 -5.28 -8.67
CA PHE A 99 5.48 -5.64 -9.12
C PHE A 99 6.34 -4.40 -9.40
N ASP A 100 5.93 -3.55 -10.35
CA ASP A 100 6.74 -2.45 -10.85
C ASP A 100 6.85 -1.32 -9.82
N ARG A 101 8.06 -0.87 -9.53
CA ARG A 101 8.41 0.16 -8.53
C ARG A 101 7.96 -0.14 -7.09
N THR A 102 7.38 -1.31 -6.85
CA THR A 102 7.01 -1.81 -5.53
C THR A 102 7.99 -2.94 -5.16
N LEU A 103 7.69 -4.19 -5.50
CA LEU A 103 8.62 -5.30 -5.28
C LEU A 103 9.90 -5.15 -6.10
N CYS A 104 9.81 -4.78 -7.38
CA CYS A 104 10.94 -4.67 -8.31
C CYS A 104 11.15 -3.22 -8.77
N SER A 105 12.38 -2.82 -9.09
CA SER A 105 12.70 -1.47 -9.57
C SER A 105 12.26 -1.18 -11.01
N THR A 106 11.69 -2.17 -11.70
CA THR A 106 11.18 -2.01 -13.07
C THR A 106 10.15 -0.90 -13.15
N ARG A 107 10.08 -0.22 -14.30
CA ARG A 107 9.10 0.83 -14.59
C ARG A 107 8.17 0.40 -15.73
N GLY A 108 7.84 -0.88 -15.76
CA GLY A 108 7.34 -1.59 -16.94
C GLY A 108 8.47 -2.30 -17.71
N GLY A 109 8.08 -3.14 -18.69
CA GLY A 109 9.01 -4.00 -19.41
C GLY A 109 9.28 -5.32 -18.68
N SER A 110 10.05 -6.22 -19.31
CA SER A 110 10.46 -7.47 -18.65
C SER A 110 11.54 -7.17 -17.60
N PRO A 111 11.44 -7.72 -16.37
CA PRO A 111 12.53 -7.64 -15.42
C PRO A 111 13.77 -8.40 -15.93
N LEU A 112 14.94 -8.00 -15.45
CA LEU A 112 16.25 -8.47 -15.90
C LEU A 112 17.16 -8.58 -14.69
N HIS A 113 17.75 -9.75 -14.47
CA HIS A 113 18.73 -9.97 -13.41
C HIS A 113 19.96 -9.07 -13.62
N GLY A 114 20.50 -8.51 -12.54
CA GLY A 114 21.66 -7.60 -12.56
C GLY A 114 21.35 -6.15 -12.94
N SER A 115 20.24 -5.89 -13.65
CA SER A 115 19.82 -4.52 -14.01
C SER A 115 18.70 -3.97 -13.12
N HIS A 116 17.85 -4.86 -12.62
CA HIS A 116 16.72 -4.49 -11.78
C HIS A 116 16.90 -5.06 -10.37
N THR A 117 16.65 -4.22 -9.37
CA THR A 117 16.77 -4.54 -7.94
C THR A 117 15.41 -4.86 -7.35
N VAL A 118 15.36 -5.74 -6.37
CA VAL A 118 14.18 -5.99 -5.53
C VAL A 118 14.23 -5.16 -4.25
N ASP A 119 13.14 -5.14 -3.51
CA ASP A 119 13.11 -4.65 -2.14
C ASP A 119 13.31 -5.84 -1.20
N ASP A 120 14.40 -5.84 -0.44
CA ASP A 120 14.86 -7.01 0.33
C ASP A 120 13.94 -7.33 1.52
N ASP A 121 13.34 -6.31 2.13
CA ASP A 121 12.37 -6.48 3.21
C ASP A 121 11.09 -7.11 2.67
N LEU A 122 10.61 -6.66 1.50
CA LEU A 122 9.46 -7.30 0.83
C LEU A 122 9.77 -8.74 0.42
N VAL A 123 10.96 -9.04 -0.13
CA VAL A 123 11.33 -10.43 -0.47
C VAL A 123 11.33 -11.31 0.78
N SER A 124 11.99 -10.85 1.84
CA SER A 124 12.06 -11.58 3.12
C SER A 124 10.68 -11.85 3.71
N LEU A 125 9.81 -10.83 3.68
CA LEU A 125 8.42 -10.95 4.12
C LEU A 125 7.64 -11.96 3.28
N ILE A 126 7.75 -11.88 1.94
CA ILE A 126 7.02 -12.77 1.04
C ILE A 126 7.41 -14.23 1.26
N SER A 127 8.70 -14.52 1.43
CA SER A 127 9.19 -15.87 1.73
C SER A 127 8.63 -16.46 3.02
N GLN A 128 8.23 -15.64 4.00
CA GLN A 128 7.64 -16.10 5.27
C GLN A 128 6.13 -16.31 5.19
N LEU A 129 5.47 -15.82 4.13
CA LEU A 129 4.02 -15.78 4.00
C LEU A 129 3.53 -16.73 2.89
N GLU A 130 4.10 -17.93 2.81
CA GLU A 130 3.74 -18.92 1.78
C GLU A 130 2.23 -19.13 1.68
N GLY A 131 1.72 -19.16 0.45
CA GLY A 131 0.30 -19.34 0.14
C GLY A 131 -0.61 -18.14 0.45
N ARG A 132 -0.09 -17.05 1.04
CA ARG A 132 -0.87 -15.83 1.35
C ARG A 132 -0.56 -14.63 0.46
N VAL A 133 0.56 -14.66 -0.27
CA VAL A 133 1.02 -13.56 -1.11
C VAL A 133 0.58 -13.74 -2.56
N HIS A 134 0.19 -12.63 -3.18
CA HIS A 134 -0.12 -12.54 -4.59
C HIS A 134 0.53 -11.30 -5.22
N ILE A 135 1.19 -11.48 -6.36
CA ILE A 135 1.63 -10.33 -7.17
C ILE A 135 0.48 -9.89 -8.05
N VAL A 136 0.15 -8.59 -8.05
CA VAL A 136 -0.91 -8.01 -8.89
C VAL A 136 -0.33 -6.88 -9.71
N THR A 137 -0.16 -7.11 -11.02
CA THR A 137 0.58 -6.20 -11.90
C THR A 137 -0.21 -5.82 -13.15
N ARG A 138 0.08 -4.64 -13.69
CA ARG A 138 -0.37 -4.24 -15.04
C ARG A 138 0.62 -4.63 -16.14
N ASN A 139 1.80 -5.11 -15.76
CA ASN A 139 2.88 -5.47 -16.68
C ASN A 139 2.45 -6.61 -17.61
N VAL A 140 2.82 -6.50 -18.88
CA VAL A 140 2.49 -7.49 -19.91
C VAL A 140 3.46 -8.68 -19.93
N HIS A 141 4.65 -8.51 -19.38
CA HIS A 141 5.72 -9.51 -19.41
C HIS A 141 5.61 -10.50 -18.24
N VAL A 142 4.43 -11.12 -18.09
CA VAL A 142 4.11 -12.01 -16.95
C VAL A 142 5.09 -13.17 -16.86
N ASP A 143 5.47 -13.78 -17.98
CA ASP A 143 6.39 -14.91 -17.97
C ASP A 143 7.80 -14.47 -17.58
N GLY A 144 8.24 -13.29 -18.03
CA GLY A 144 9.49 -12.69 -17.57
C GLY A 144 9.49 -12.38 -16.08
N ILE A 145 8.35 -11.91 -15.55
CA ILE A 145 8.16 -11.72 -14.11
C ILE A 145 8.25 -13.05 -13.36
N ARG A 146 7.57 -14.10 -13.83
CA ARG A 146 7.61 -15.43 -13.21
C ARG A 146 9.02 -15.99 -13.17
N SER A 147 9.75 -15.94 -14.29
CA SER A 147 11.14 -16.38 -14.37
C SER A 147 12.06 -15.55 -13.46
N PHE A 148 11.81 -14.25 -13.33
CA PHE A 148 12.56 -13.39 -12.42
C PHE A 148 12.29 -13.72 -10.95
N LEU A 149 11.02 -13.97 -10.58
CA LEU A 149 10.63 -14.41 -9.25
C LEU A 149 11.23 -15.77 -8.90
N ASP A 150 11.26 -16.70 -9.86
CA ASP A 150 11.93 -18.00 -9.73
C ASP A 150 13.41 -17.84 -9.39
N GLY A 151 14.12 -16.98 -10.15
CA GLY A 151 15.53 -16.69 -9.91
C GLY A 151 15.86 -16.05 -8.56
N ILE A 152 14.87 -15.55 -7.82
CA ILE A 152 15.02 -15.02 -6.46
C ILE A 152 14.33 -15.89 -5.39
N GLY A 153 13.91 -17.11 -5.73
CA GLY A 153 13.33 -18.09 -4.80
C GLY A 153 11.84 -17.89 -4.48
N LEU A 154 11.11 -17.08 -5.25
CA LEU A 154 9.70 -16.78 -5.06
C LEU A 154 8.79 -17.50 -6.08
N THR A 155 9.14 -18.74 -6.45
CA THR A 155 8.40 -19.57 -7.43
C THR A 155 6.94 -19.83 -7.06
N HIS A 156 6.65 -19.89 -5.76
CA HIS A 156 5.34 -20.23 -5.23
C HIS A 156 4.33 -19.07 -5.33
N VAL A 157 4.77 -17.85 -5.66
CA VAL A 157 3.92 -16.65 -5.60
C VAL A 157 3.10 -16.50 -6.89
N PRO A 158 1.75 -16.56 -6.83
CA PRO A 158 0.93 -16.37 -8.02
C PRO A 158 1.01 -14.94 -8.55
N VAL A 159 1.14 -14.80 -9.88
CA VAL A 159 1.16 -13.51 -10.58
C VAL A 159 -0.15 -13.30 -11.33
N HIS A 160 -0.90 -12.27 -10.95
CA HIS A 160 -2.16 -11.85 -11.56
C HIS A 160 -1.94 -10.62 -12.43
N ARG A 161 -2.14 -10.76 -13.74
CA ARG A 161 -2.11 -9.63 -14.67
C ARG A 161 -3.47 -8.97 -14.79
N VAL A 162 -3.48 -7.64 -14.64
CA VAL A 162 -4.68 -6.81 -14.77
C VAL A 162 -4.49 -5.78 -15.89
N PRO A 163 -4.96 -6.06 -17.12
CA PRO A 163 -4.80 -5.15 -18.26
C PRO A 163 -5.69 -3.91 -18.14
N LYS A 164 -5.32 -2.81 -18.78
CA LYS A 164 -6.24 -1.67 -18.94
C LYS A 164 -7.43 -2.07 -19.83
N PRO A 165 -8.65 -1.52 -19.60
CA PRO A 165 -9.00 -0.50 -18.60
C PRO A 165 -9.32 -1.04 -17.20
N ARG A 166 -9.15 -2.35 -16.95
CA ARG A 166 -9.45 -3.01 -15.68
C ARG A 166 -8.59 -2.50 -14.53
N SER A 167 -9.09 -2.72 -13.31
CA SER A 167 -8.49 -2.28 -12.05
C SER A 167 -7.93 -3.43 -11.25
N LYS A 168 -6.82 -3.22 -10.53
CA LYS A 168 -6.30 -4.20 -9.57
C LYS A 168 -7.32 -4.54 -8.49
N ALA A 169 -8.27 -3.63 -8.24
CA ALA A 169 -9.44 -3.87 -7.39
C ALA A 169 -10.18 -5.17 -7.72
N GLU A 170 -10.24 -5.57 -8.99
CA GLU A 170 -10.94 -6.79 -9.39
C GLU A 170 -10.29 -8.06 -8.84
N VAL A 171 -8.98 -8.01 -8.59
CA VAL A 171 -8.27 -9.09 -7.90
C VAL A 171 -8.32 -8.85 -6.40
N VAL A 172 -7.94 -7.66 -5.92
CA VAL A 172 -7.79 -7.36 -4.48
C VAL A 172 -9.11 -7.48 -3.71
N CYS A 173 -10.21 -7.02 -4.32
CA CYS A 173 -11.54 -6.99 -3.72
C CYS A 173 -12.35 -8.27 -3.99
N ASP A 174 -11.78 -9.29 -4.64
CA ASP A 174 -12.48 -10.52 -4.98
C ASP A 174 -13.03 -11.21 -3.70
N PRO A 175 -14.34 -11.50 -3.62
CA PRO A 175 -14.93 -12.16 -2.47
C PRO A 175 -14.28 -13.49 -2.09
N ARG A 176 -13.63 -14.20 -3.03
CA ARG A 176 -12.95 -15.48 -2.75
C ARG A 176 -11.87 -15.38 -1.68
N TRP A 177 -11.32 -14.19 -1.44
CA TRP A 177 -10.33 -13.97 -0.38
C TRP A 177 -10.95 -13.83 1.02
N ALA A 178 -12.28 -13.90 1.13
CA ALA A 178 -13.00 -13.89 2.42
C ALA A 178 -12.90 -15.21 3.18
N GLY A 179 -12.69 -16.32 2.47
CA GLY A 179 -12.50 -17.62 3.08
C GLY A 179 -11.09 -17.79 3.63
N GLY A 180 -10.99 -18.23 4.89
CA GLY A 180 -9.76 -18.88 5.37
C GLY A 180 -9.44 -20.05 4.45
N ALA A 181 -8.14 -20.29 4.20
CA ALA A 181 -7.60 -21.26 3.25
C ALA A 181 -8.47 -22.52 3.04
N GLU A 182 -9.27 -22.55 1.98
CA GLU A 182 -9.70 -23.80 1.37
C GLU A 182 -8.65 -24.17 0.33
N GLY A 183 -8.15 -25.39 0.46
CA GLY A 183 -6.97 -25.89 -0.25
C GLY A 183 -7.08 -25.79 -1.77
N HIS A 184 -5.91 -25.79 -2.41
CA HIS A 184 -5.79 -26.23 -3.79
C HIS A 184 -6.43 -27.62 -3.92
N GLY A 185 -7.62 -27.67 -4.51
CA GLY A 185 -8.32 -28.90 -4.87
C GLY A 185 -8.83 -28.78 -6.29
N GLY A 186 -7.95 -29.03 -7.26
CA GLY A 186 -8.40 -29.43 -8.60
C GLY A 186 -8.84 -30.89 -8.55
N GLY A 187 -9.99 -31.20 -9.15
CA GLY A 187 -10.34 -32.56 -9.57
C GLY A 187 -11.38 -33.30 -8.71
N ASP A 188 -12.62 -33.24 -9.19
CA ASP A 188 -13.51 -34.38 -9.48
C ASP A 188 -13.79 -35.46 -8.40
N GLY A 189 -15.08 -35.54 -8.02
CA GLY A 189 -15.84 -36.78 -7.79
C GLY A 189 -15.47 -37.70 -6.61
N GLY A 190 -16.30 -37.72 -5.56
CA GLY A 190 -16.31 -38.86 -4.62
C GLY A 190 -17.10 -38.65 -3.34
N GLN A 191 -18.16 -39.44 -3.16
CA GLN A 191 -19.16 -39.38 -2.08
C GLN A 191 -18.68 -39.96 -0.74
N GLY A 192 -19.26 -39.43 0.35
CA GLY A 192 -19.80 -40.24 1.45
C GLY A 192 -18.93 -40.42 2.70
N GLY A 193 -19.49 -40.06 3.88
CA GLY A 193 -18.99 -40.54 5.17
C GLY A 193 -19.30 -39.63 6.36
N GLU A 194 -20.45 -39.85 6.98
CA GLU A 194 -20.89 -39.22 8.24
C GLU A 194 -20.14 -39.82 9.45
N GLY A 195 -19.96 -39.03 10.52
CA GLY A 195 -19.42 -39.50 11.80
C GLY A 195 -19.44 -38.41 12.88
N GLU A 196 -20.29 -38.61 13.89
CA GLU A 196 -20.64 -37.71 14.99
C GLU A 196 -19.57 -37.54 16.09
N ALA A 197 -19.87 -36.57 16.97
CA ALA A 197 -19.05 -35.89 17.96
C ALA A 197 -18.82 -36.63 19.30
N SER A 198 -17.82 -36.15 20.09
CA SER A 198 -17.96 -35.90 21.54
C SER A 198 -16.75 -35.17 22.17
N GLY A 199 -16.98 -33.97 22.71
CA GLY A 199 -17.02 -33.73 24.17
C GLY A 199 -15.76 -33.39 25.00
N VAL A 200 -15.81 -32.17 25.59
CA VAL A 200 -15.32 -31.74 26.94
C VAL A 200 -13.80 -31.52 27.09
N GLY A 201 -13.23 -30.47 27.69
CA GLY A 201 -13.65 -29.31 28.49
C GLY A 201 -12.46 -28.91 29.40
N GLY A 202 -12.24 -27.63 29.69
CA GLY A 202 -11.19 -27.20 30.63
C GLY A 202 -10.95 -25.68 30.68
N GLU A 203 -11.37 -25.06 31.78
CA GLU A 203 -11.25 -23.63 32.11
C GLU A 203 -9.91 -23.26 32.76
N GLY A 204 -9.49 -21.98 32.68
CA GLY A 204 -8.42 -21.40 33.51
C GLY A 204 -7.99 -19.99 33.09
N GLY A 205 -8.38 -18.95 33.86
CA GLY A 205 -7.98 -17.54 33.72
C GLY A 205 -6.54 -17.24 34.20
N GLY A 206 -5.96 -16.04 34.06
CA GLY A 206 -6.43 -14.76 33.54
C GLY A 206 -5.34 -13.67 33.57
N VAL A 207 -5.76 -12.45 33.20
CA VAL A 207 -5.23 -11.09 33.49
C VAL A 207 -3.94 -10.58 32.79
N GLY A 208 -4.13 -9.51 32.00
CA GLY A 208 -3.31 -8.27 32.11
C GLY A 208 -2.58 -7.79 30.85
N GLY A 209 -3.12 -6.78 30.16
CA GLY A 209 -2.35 -5.96 29.21
C GLY A 209 -3.21 -5.28 28.14
N GLU A 210 -3.70 -4.07 28.42
CA GLU A 210 -4.40 -3.22 27.46
C GLU A 210 -3.44 -2.74 26.36
N GLY A 211 -3.62 -3.29 25.17
CA GLY A 211 -3.16 -2.74 23.90
C GLY A 211 -4.25 -3.02 22.88
N GLY A 212 -4.97 -1.99 22.42
CA GLY A 212 -6.07 -2.09 21.46
C GLY A 212 -5.58 -2.56 20.09
N GLY A 213 -5.25 -3.84 19.97
CA GLY A 213 -4.95 -4.51 18.72
C GLY A 213 -6.25 -4.85 18.01
N VAL A 214 -6.58 -4.09 16.96
CA VAL A 214 -7.57 -4.51 15.98
C VAL A 214 -6.94 -5.65 15.18
N GLY A 215 -6.96 -6.86 15.74
CA GLY A 215 -6.57 -8.09 15.06
C GLY A 215 -7.56 -8.33 13.92
N GLY A 216 -7.17 -7.94 12.71
CA GLY A 216 -8.01 -7.95 11.52
C GLY A 216 -8.26 -9.34 10.97
N LYS A 217 -8.99 -10.19 11.70
CA LYS A 217 -9.56 -11.43 11.15
C LYS A 217 -10.53 -11.04 10.02
N GLY A 218 -10.09 -11.07 8.77
CA GLY A 218 -10.94 -10.80 7.59
C GLY A 218 -10.44 -9.75 6.60
N VAL A 219 -9.33 -9.05 6.89
CA VAL A 219 -8.80 -8.00 5.99
C VAL A 219 -7.75 -8.55 5.03
N VAL A 220 -7.56 -7.84 3.93
CA VAL A 220 -6.45 -8.02 2.99
C VAL A 220 -5.59 -6.75 2.98
N LEU A 221 -4.29 -6.90 2.78
CA LEU A 221 -3.37 -5.77 2.63
C LEU A 221 -2.99 -5.61 1.15
N PHE A 222 -3.17 -4.42 0.60
CA PHE A 222 -2.80 -4.09 -0.77
C PHE A 222 -1.69 -3.05 -0.81
N VAL A 223 -0.53 -3.45 -1.33
CA VAL A 223 0.70 -2.67 -1.42
C VAL A 223 0.94 -2.25 -2.87
N ASP A 224 1.00 -0.95 -3.12
CA ASP A 224 1.18 -0.38 -4.47
C ASP A 224 1.85 1.00 -4.36
N ASP A 225 2.75 1.34 -5.29
CA ASP A 225 3.44 2.63 -5.35
C ASP A 225 2.55 3.77 -5.92
N SER A 226 1.43 3.40 -6.53
CA SER A 226 0.53 4.31 -7.20
C SER A 226 -0.61 4.74 -6.28
N ILE A 227 -0.51 5.97 -5.78
CA ILE A 227 -1.63 6.63 -5.08
C ILE A 227 -2.91 6.66 -5.93
N SER A 228 -2.80 6.71 -7.26
CA SER A 228 -3.97 6.68 -8.14
C SER A 228 -4.75 5.36 -8.06
N GLU A 229 -4.09 4.22 -7.81
CA GLU A 229 -4.77 2.94 -7.57
C GLU A 229 -5.49 2.97 -6.22
N HIS A 230 -4.81 3.44 -5.17
CA HIS A 230 -5.39 3.54 -3.83
C HIS A 230 -6.60 4.48 -3.78
N LEU A 231 -6.61 5.55 -4.56
CA LEU A 231 -7.71 6.54 -4.59
C LEU A 231 -8.92 6.13 -5.46
N ARG A 232 -8.90 4.95 -6.08
CA ARG A 232 -10.06 4.45 -6.80
C ARG A 232 -11.18 4.07 -5.84
N GLU A 233 -12.42 4.35 -6.22
CA GLU A 233 -13.57 4.13 -5.36
C GLU A 233 -13.82 2.65 -5.05
N ASP A 234 -13.56 1.78 -6.02
CA ASP A 234 -13.68 0.31 -5.92
C ASP A 234 -12.74 -0.30 -4.86
N ILE A 235 -11.59 0.33 -4.59
CA ILE A 235 -10.67 -0.05 -3.51
C ILE A 235 -10.99 0.72 -2.23
N ARG A 236 -11.17 2.04 -2.34
CA ARG A 236 -11.32 2.95 -1.20
C ARG A 236 -12.56 2.65 -0.35
N SER A 237 -13.68 2.28 -0.99
CA SER A 237 -14.93 1.96 -0.31
C SER A 237 -14.94 0.56 0.31
N ASN A 238 -14.00 -0.33 -0.06
CA ASN A 238 -13.99 -1.70 0.43
C ASN A 238 -13.44 -1.76 1.87
N GLU A 239 -14.29 -2.17 2.81
CA GLU A 239 -13.94 -2.19 4.23
C GLU A 239 -12.91 -3.24 4.62
N ARG A 240 -12.74 -4.26 3.78
CA ARG A 240 -11.81 -5.36 4.00
C ARG A 240 -10.41 -5.05 3.47
N VAL A 241 -10.25 -3.99 2.67
CA VAL A 241 -8.97 -3.63 2.10
C VAL A 241 -8.30 -2.58 2.97
N VAL A 242 -7.17 -2.96 3.55
CA VAL A 242 -6.19 -2.00 4.04
C VAL A 242 -5.23 -1.71 2.90
N ARG A 243 -5.03 -0.42 2.62
CA ARG A 243 -4.19 0.07 1.53
C ARG A 243 -2.85 0.52 2.08
N PHE A 244 -1.79 0.25 1.34
CA PHE A 244 -0.44 0.66 1.68
C PHE A 244 0.20 1.35 0.47
N LEU A 245 0.39 2.67 0.55
CA LEU A 245 1.15 3.42 -0.46
C LEU A 245 2.64 3.19 -0.21
N PHE A 246 3.23 2.39 -1.09
CA PHE A 246 4.63 2.04 -0.98
C PHE A 246 5.53 3.15 -1.51
N SER A 247 6.58 3.46 -0.77
CA SER A 247 7.66 4.31 -1.22
C SER A 247 8.97 3.57 -1.05
N ARG A 248 9.67 3.32 -2.17
CA ARG A 248 11.06 2.87 -2.10
C ARG A 248 11.88 3.96 -1.43
N THR A 249 12.42 3.68 -0.25
CA THR A 249 13.58 4.43 0.24
C THR A 249 14.66 4.27 -0.82
N ARG A 250 15.18 5.40 -1.33
CA ARG A 250 16.40 5.32 -2.11
C ARG A 250 17.43 4.79 -1.13
N SER A 251 17.87 3.55 -1.29
CA SER A 251 19.10 3.08 -0.63
C SER A 251 20.10 4.20 -0.85
N SER A 252 20.49 4.88 0.22
CA SER A 252 21.54 5.87 0.16
C SER A 252 22.73 5.11 -0.39
N ALA A 253 23.05 5.31 -1.67
CA ALA A 253 24.34 4.91 -2.18
C ALA A 253 25.33 5.53 -1.19
N ALA A 254 26.04 4.67 -0.46
CA ALA A 254 27.11 5.08 0.42
C ALA A 254 27.97 6.03 -0.40
N SER A 255 28.05 7.28 0.06
CA SER A 255 29.00 8.23 -0.51
C SER A 255 30.37 7.68 -0.15
N THR A 256 31.01 7.04 -1.11
CA THR A 256 32.45 6.79 -1.11
C THR A 256 33.15 7.91 -1.84
#